data_AF-A0A7T8JWF7-F1
#
_entry.id   AF-A0A7T8JWF7-F1
#
_cell.length_a   1.000
_cell.length_b   1.000
_cell.length_c   1.000
_cell.angle_alpha   90.00
_cell.angle_beta   90.00
_cell.angle_gamma   90.00
#
_symmetry.space_group_name_H-M   'P 1'
#
loop_
_entity.id
_entity.type
_entity.pdbx_description
1 polymer ?
#
loop_
_entity_poly.entity_id
_entity_poly.type
_entity_poly.pdbx_seq_one_letter_code
_entity_poly.pdbx_strand_id
1 'polypeptide(L)'
;IGSYNVIAEPLVPPKNILLPPLHIKLGLMKFFIKALSKEGRAFQYILRKFNNITEAKLHAGIFNGPQIRKLLKDANFENSMSPDEKKNVDFFSQNSRWIYG
;
A
#
# COMPACT_ATOMS: atom_id res chain seq x y z
N ILE A 1 12.81 1.14 -25.83
CA ILE A 1 12.55 1.65 -24.46
C ILE A 1 13.83 1.41 -23.66
N GLY A 2 14.34 2.45 -23.00
CA GLY A 2 15.77 2.68 -22.76
C GLY A 2 16.50 1.71 -21.82
N SER A 3 17.64 1.20 -22.30
CA SER A 3 18.56 0.27 -21.63
C SER A 3 19.84 0.93 -21.12
N TYR A 4 19.87 2.27 -21.00
CA TYR A 4 21.11 3.03 -20.77
C TYR A 4 21.06 3.95 -19.55
N ASN A 5 20.73 3.42 -18.37
CA ASN A 5 20.92 4.19 -17.13
C ASN A 5 21.40 3.35 -15.95
N VAL A 6 22.23 2.33 -16.24
CA VAL A 6 22.92 1.52 -15.23
C VAL A 6 24.41 1.69 -15.51
N ILE A 7 25.04 2.61 -14.76
CA ILE A 7 26.43 3.05 -14.99
C ILE A 7 27.45 2.00 -14.49
N ALA A 8 27.00 1.00 -13.72
CA ALA A 8 27.83 -0.08 -13.20
C ALA A 8 27.04 -1.39 -13.12
N GLU A 9 27.71 -2.52 -13.39
CA GLU A 9 27.12 -3.84 -13.18
C GLU A 9 26.66 -3.99 -11.71
N PRO A 10 25.43 -4.45 -11.47
CA PRO A 10 24.91 -4.56 -10.11
C PRO A 10 25.71 -5.61 -9.34
N LEU A 11 26.40 -5.18 -8.28
CA LEU A 11 27.22 -6.03 -7.40
C LEU A 11 26.45 -7.19 -6.75
N VAL A 12 25.12 -7.13 -6.80
CA VAL A 12 24.21 -8.11 -6.23
C VAL A 12 23.15 -8.45 -7.29
N PRO A 13 22.89 -9.75 -7.55
CA PRO A 13 21.82 -10.15 -8.45
C PRO A 13 20.49 -9.49 -8.07
N PRO A 14 19.64 -9.04 -9.02
CA PRO A 14 18.37 -8.37 -8.71
C PRO A 14 17.47 -9.15 -7.72
N LYS A 15 17.52 -10.48 -7.80
CA LYS A 15 16.86 -11.43 -6.87
C LYS A 15 17.34 -11.36 -5.41
N ASN A 16 18.52 -10.80 -5.18
CA ASN A 16 19.19 -10.67 -3.89
C ASN A 16 19.26 -9.21 -3.42
N ILE A 17 18.68 -8.27 -4.17
CA ILE A 17 18.54 -6.88 -3.72
C ILE A 17 17.49 -6.86 -2.62
N LEU A 18 17.94 -6.98 -1.37
CA LEU A 18 17.11 -6.79 -0.19
C LEU A 18 16.82 -5.29 -0.07
N LEU A 19 15.80 -4.81 -0.78
CA LEU A 19 15.30 -3.45 -0.63
C LEU A 19 15.01 -3.19 0.86
N PRO A 20 15.46 -2.05 1.43
CA PRO A 20 15.32 -1.83 2.86
C PRO A 20 13.83 -1.79 3.25
N PRO A 21 13.41 -2.52 4.31
CA PRO A 21 12.08 -3.12 4.34
C PRO A 21 10.94 -2.15 4.75
N LEU A 22 11.26 -0.92 5.15
CA LEU A 22 10.33 -0.04 5.88
C LEU A 22 9.85 1.19 5.09
N HIS A 23 10.74 1.90 4.40
CA HIS A 23 10.35 3.14 3.69
C HIS A 23 9.50 2.88 2.44
N ILE A 24 9.76 1.76 1.74
CA ILE A 24 8.97 1.33 0.58
C ILE A 24 7.55 0.93 1.03
N LYS A 25 7.46 0.24 2.17
CA LYS A 25 6.22 -0.21 2.80
C LYS A 25 5.25 0.97 3.08
N LEU A 26 5.77 2.05 3.66
CA LEU A 26 5.03 3.30 3.89
C LEU A 26 4.72 4.05 2.59
N GLY A 27 5.67 4.11 1.65
CA GLY A 27 5.45 4.73 0.35
C GLY A 27 4.31 4.09 -0.43
N LEU A 28 4.27 2.76 -0.47
CA LEU A 28 3.21 2.00 -1.14
C LEU A 28 1.85 2.20 -0.46
N MET A 29 1.79 2.23 0.87
CA MET A 29 0.53 2.50 1.60
C MET A 29 -0.02 3.90 1.28
N LYS A 30 0.88 4.88 1.10
CA LYS A 30 0.49 6.24 0.69
C LYS A 30 -0.08 6.28 -0.73
N PHE A 31 0.48 5.51 -1.66
CA PHE A 31 -0.10 5.35 -2.99
C PHE A 31 -1.45 4.62 -2.97
N PHE A 32 -1.56 3.58 -2.16
CA PHE A 32 -2.80 2.84 -1.95
C PHE A 32 -3.95 3.76 -1.50
N ILE A 33 -3.73 4.60 -0.48
CA ILE A 33 -4.78 5.52 -0.02
C ILE A 33 -5.12 6.59 -1.06
N LYS A 34 -4.13 7.06 -1.85
CA LYS A 34 -4.40 7.99 -2.95
C LYS A 34 -5.24 7.38 -4.06
N ALA A 35 -5.21 6.05 -4.24
CA ALA A 35 -6.00 5.35 -5.23
C ALA A 35 -7.44 5.08 -4.77
N LEU A 36 -7.73 5.22 -3.47
CA LEU A 36 -9.10 5.19 -2.95
C LEU A 36 -9.79 6.52 -3.22
N SER A 37 -11.09 6.46 -3.52
CA SER A 37 -11.92 7.66 -3.56
C SER A 37 -12.00 8.28 -2.16
N LYS A 38 -11.80 9.60 -2.06
CA LYS A 38 -11.78 10.33 -0.79
C LYS A 38 -13.14 10.30 -0.09
N GLU A 39 -14.21 10.40 -0.87
CA GLU A 39 -15.59 10.22 -0.39
C GLU A 39 -16.07 8.77 -0.50
N GLY A 40 -15.17 7.85 -0.89
CA GLY A 40 -15.48 6.44 -1.10
C GLY A 40 -15.81 5.69 0.19
N ARG A 41 -16.61 4.63 0.04
CA ARG A 41 -17.00 3.74 1.17
C ARG A 41 -15.78 3.13 1.86
N ALA A 42 -14.72 2.82 1.11
CA ALA A 42 -13.47 2.31 1.66
C ALA A 42 -12.73 3.33 2.56
N PHE A 43 -12.70 4.59 2.15
CA PHE A 43 -12.08 5.66 2.94
C PHE A 43 -12.84 5.88 4.25
N GLN A 44 -14.18 5.96 4.17
CA GLN A 44 -15.06 6.07 5.33
C GLN A 44 -14.97 4.85 6.25
N TYR A 45 -14.80 3.65 5.68
CA TYR A 45 -14.61 2.42 6.45
C TYR A 45 -13.34 2.49 7.31
N ILE A 46 -12.21 2.94 6.74
CA ILE A 46 -10.94 3.04 7.46
C ILE A 46 -11.05 4.01 8.65
N LEU A 47 -11.69 5.17 8.47
CA LEU A 47 -11.92 6.14 9.54
C LEU A 47 -12.75 5.56 10.68
N ARG A 48 -13.79 4.79 10.36
CA ARG A 48 -14.63 4.12 11.37
C ARG A 48 -13.93 2.94 12.05
N LYS A 49 -13.05 2.25 11.33
CA LYS A 49 -12.33 1.06 11.84
C LYS A 49 -11.25 1.44 12.85
N PHE A 50 -10.54 2.54 12.59
CA PHE A 50 -9.42 2.97 13.40
C PHE A 50 -9.74 4.29 14.11
N ASN A 51 -10.22 4.21 15.35
CA ASN A 51 -10.51 5.38 16.19
C ASN A 51 -9.30 6.31 16.43
N ASN A 52 -8.08 5.84 16.13
CA ASN A 52 -6.84 6.59 16.30
C ASN A 52 -6.26 7.16 14.99
N ILE A 53 -6.93 6.96 13.85
CA ILE A 53 -6.57 7.58 12.57
C ILE A 53 -7.50 8.76 12.33
N THR A 54 -6.91 9.95 12.15
CA THR A 54 -7.64 11.14 11.70
C THR A 54 -7.70 11.17 10.19
N GLU A 55 -8.66 11.91 9.63
CA GLU A 55 -8.80 12.13 8.18
C GLU A 55 -7.51 12.67 7.55
N ALA A 56 -6.83 13.60 8.21
CA ALA A 56 -5.54 14.13 7.77
C ALA A 56 -4.45 13.04 7.68
N LYS A 57 -4.37 12.15 8.68
CA LYS A 57 -3.41 11.03 8.67
C LYS A 57 -3.74 10.02 7.57
N LEU A 58 -5.03 9.75 7.38
CA LEU A 58 -5.51 8.88 6.32
C LEU A 58 -5.12 9.44 4.96
N HIS A 59 -5.44 10.69 4.66
CA HIS A 59 -5.04 11.36 3.40
C HIS A 59 -3.53 11.37 3.18
N ALA A 60 -2.74 11.52 4.24
CA ALA A 60 -1.29 11.47 4.15
C ALA A 60 -0.74 10.04 3.94
N GLY A 61 -1.58 9.01 4.06
CA GLY A 61 -1.19 7.61 3.97
C GLY A 61 -0.39 7.13 5.18
N ILE A 62 -0.56 7.79 6.33
CA ILE A 62 0.22 7.52 7.53
C ILE A 62 -0.45 6.40 8.33
N PHE A 63 0.16 5.22 8.27
CA PHE A 63 -0.25 4.04 9.02
C PHE A 63 0.96 3.41 9.69
N ASN A 64 0.75 2.75 10.81
CA ASN A 64 1.75 1.87 11.40
C ASN A 64 1.63 0.44 10.84
N GLY A 65 2.68 -0.36 11.00
CA GLY A 65 2.71 -1.75 10.54
C GLY A 65 1.49 -2.59 10.99
N PRO A 66 1.09 -2.57 12.28
CA PRO A 66 -0.08 -3.29 12.75
C PRO A 66 -1.41 -2.86 12.10
N GLN A 67 -1.63 -1.57 11.87
CA GLN A 67 -2.84 -1.08 11.20
C GLN A 67 -2.90 -1.57 9.76
N ILE A 68 -1.79 -1.53 9.03
CA ILE A 68 -1.74 -2.02 7.65
C ILE A 68 -2.04 -3.52 7.61
N ARG A 69 -1.41 -4.31 8.49
CA ARG A 69 -1.67 -5.76 8.57
C ARG A 69 -3.12 -6.09 8.91
N LYS A 70 -3.75 -5.34 9.82
CA LYS A 70 -5.16 -5.51 10.17
C LYS A 70 -6.06 -5.17 8.99
N LEU A 71 -5.78 -4.07 8.30
CA LEU A 71 -6.57 -3.60 7.16
C LEU A 71 -6.50 -4.58 5.98
N LEU A 72 -5.31 -5.08 5.67
CA LEU A 72 -5.10 -6.05 4.58
C LEU A 72 -5.75 -7.42 4.83
N LYS A 73 -6.03 -7.78 6.08
CA LYS A 73 -6.70 -9.05 6.45
C LYS A 73 -8.21 -8.91 6.64
N ASP A 74 -8.75 -7.70 6.52
CA ASP A 74 -10.17 -7.44 6.78
C ASP A 74 -11.00 -7.59 5.50
N ALA A 75 -11.72 -8.69 5.38
CA ALA A 75 -12.59 -8.94 4.23
C ALA A 75 -13.68 -7.87 4.07
N ASN A 76 -14.13 -7.23 5.16
CA ASN A 76 -15.13 -6.18 5.08
C ASN A 76 -14.56 -4.91 4.45
N PHE A 77 -13.27 -4.65 4.66
CA PHE A 77 -12.60 -3.55 3.99
C PHE A 77 -12.50 -3.79 2.48
N GLU A 78 -12.11 -4.99 2.07
CA GLU A 78 -12.11 -5.36 0.65
C GLU A 78 -13.50 -5.22 0.03
N ASN A 79 -14.55 -5.65 0.74
CA ASN A 79 -15.95 -5.51 0.29
C ASN A 79 -16.46 -4.06 0.24
N SER A 80 -15.82 -3.14 0.98
CA SER A 80 -16.16 -1.72 0.95
C SER A 80 -15.67 -1.01 -0.31
N MET A 81 -14.67 -1.56 -1.00
CA MET A 81 -14.11 -0.99 -2.22
C MET A 81 -15.04 -1.16 -3.43
N SER A 82 -15.03 -0.17 -4.32
CA SER A 82 -15.64 -0.30 -5.64
C SER A 82 -14.82 -1.26 -6.52
N PRO A 83 -15.41 -1.82 -7.60
CA PRO A 83 -14.68 -2.67 -8.54
C PRO A 83 -13.43 -2.00 -9.14
N ASP A 84 -13.49 -0.68 -9.38
CA ASP A 84 -12.35 0.08 -9.92
C ASP A 84 -11.26 0.32 -8.88
N GLU A 85 -11.65 0.55 -7.62
CA GLU A 85 -10.70 0.60 -6.50
C GLU A 85 -10.03 -0.76 -6.30
N LYS A 86 -10.78 -1.86 -6.38
CA LYS A 86 -10.22 -3.22 -6.26
C LYS A 86 -9.14 -3.52 -7.29
N LYS A 87 -9.33 -3.11 -8.56
CA LYS A 87 -8.30 -3.30 -9.60
C LYS A 87 -6.98 -2.60 -9.25
N ASN A 88 -7.06 -1.39 -8.71
CA ASN A 88 -5.88 -0.64 -8.28
C ASN A 88 -5.23 -1.26 -7.03
N VAL A 89 -6.04 -1.84 -6.15
CA VAL A 89 -5.62 -2.48 -4.91
C VAL A 89 -5.02 -3.87 -5.12
N ASP A 90 -5.51 -4.64 -6.10
CA ASP A 90 -4.95 -5.95 -6.44
C ASP A 90 -3.48 -5.84 -6.85
N PHE A 91 -3.14 -4.78 -7.61
CA PHE A 91 -1.75 -4.46 -7.92
C PHE A 91 -0.93 -4.21 -6.65
N PHE A 92 -1.47 -3.47 -5.68
CA PHE A 92 -0.82 -3.23 -4.39
C PHE A 92 -0.67 -4.54 -3.58
N SER A 93 -1.70 -5.37 -3.51
CA SER A 93 -1.70 -6.63 -2.76
C SER A 93 -0.74 -7.67 -3.34
N GLN A 94 -0.66 -7.78 -4.67
CA GLN A 94 0.29 -8.70 -5.34
C GLN A 94 1.75 -8.29 -5.12
N ASN A 95 2.05 -6.98 -5.20
CA ASN A 95 3.41 -6.47 -5.03
C ASN A 95 3.82 -6.30 -3.55
N SER A 96 2.86 -6.30 -2.63
CA SER A 96 3.12 -6.16 -1.19
C SER A 96 3.02 -7.47 -0.40
N ARG A 97 2.53 -8.56 -1.02
CA ARG A 97 2.37 -9.88 -0.37
C ARG A 97 3.65 -10.39 0.30
N TRP A 98 4.80 -10.26 -0.36
CA TRP A 98 6.11 -10.63 0.20
C TRP A 98 6.62 -9.70 1.31
N ILE A 99 6.05 -8.51 1.44
CA ILE A 99 6.45 -7.48 2.40
C ILE A 99 5.60 -7.56 3.69
N TYR A 100 4.35 -8.04 3.60
CA TYR A 100 3.38 -8.05 4.70
C TYR A 100 2.83 -9.43 5.08
N GLY A 101 3.02 -10.47 4.26
CA GLY A 101 2.73 -11.87 4.59
C GLY A 101 3.77 -12.40 5.56
#